data_AF-A0A7J8NPM3-F1
#
_entry.id   AF-A0A7J8NPM3-F1
#
_cell.length_a   1.000
_cell.length_b   1.000
_cell.length_c   1.000
_cell.angle_alpha   90.00
_cell.angle_beta   90.00
_cell.angle_gamma   90.00
#
_symmetry.space_group_name_H-M   'P 1'
#
loop_
_entity.id
_entity.type
_entity.pdbx_description
1 polymer ?
#
loop_
_entity_poly.entity_id
_entity_poly.type
_entity_poly.pdbx_seq_one_letter_code
_entity_poly.pdbx_strand_id
1 'polypeptide(L)'
;MEDYGFEYSDEEPEEQDVDIENQYYNSKGLVEADPEGALVGFSEVVSMEPEKAEWGFKALKQTVKLYYRLGKYKEMMDSYREMLTYIKSAVTRNYSEKCINNIMDFVSGSASQNFDLLQEFYQTTLKALEEAKNERLWFKTNLKLCKIWFDMGEYGRMSKILKELHKSCQREDGTDDQKKGSQLLEVYAIEIQMYTETKNNKKLKVNAFQNEIWIQS
;
A
#
# COMPACT_ATOMS: atom_id res chain seq x y z
N MET A 1 -8.66 -29.79 -5.38
CA MET A 1 -8.48 -29.63 -6.83
C MET A 1 -8.46 -28.13 -7.05
N GLU A 2 -7.26 -27.54 -7.00
CA GLU A 2 -7.06 -26.11 -7.19
C GLU A 2 -6.77 -25.89 -8.67
N ASP A 3 -7.64 -25.11 -9.30
CA ASP A 3 -7.61 -24.72 -10.70
C ASP A 3 -6.42 -23.77 -10.92
N TYR A 4 -5.28 -24.36 -11.26
CA TYR A 4 -4.08 -23.68 -11.70
C TYR A 4 -4.31 -23.17 -13.12
N GLY A 5 -4.79 -21.93 -13.23
CA GLY A 5 -4.83 -21.19 -14.49
C GLY A 5 -3.40 -20.87 -14.95
N PHE A 6 -2.75 -21.83 -15.60
CA PHE A 6 -1.56 -21.60 -16.42
C PHE A 6 -1.99 -20.91 -17.72
N GLU A 7 -1.80 -19.59 -17.80
CA GLU A 7 -1.62 -18.95 -19.11
C GLU A 7 -0.21 -19.34 -19.59
N TYR A 8 -0.14 -20.34 -20.47
CA TYR A 8 1.08 -20.62 -21.22
C TYR A 8 1.27 -19.47 -22.23
N SER A 9 2.20 -18.55 -21.96
CA SER A 9 2.85 -17.79 -23.02
C SER A 9 3.86 -18.72 -23.68
N ASP A 10 3.61 -19.10 -24.95
CA ASP A 10 4.47 -19.96 -25.78
C ASP A 10 5.80 -19.25 -26.17
N GLU A 11 6.53 -18.68 -25.21
CA GLU A 11 7.88 -18.14 -25.38
C GLU A 11 8.81 -18.91 -24.45
N GLU A 12 9.84 -19.57 -24.99
CA GLU A 12 10.88 -20.19 -24.17
C GLU A 12 11.49 -19.10 -23.26
N PRO A 13 11.57 -19.32 -21.93
CA PRO A 13 12.17 -18.32 -21.05
C PRO A 13 13.60 -18.06 -21.50
N GLU A 14 13.94 -16.80 -21.74
CA GLU A 14 15.27 -16.40 -22.19
C GLU A 14 16.33 -16.87 -21.17
N GLU A 15 17.54 -17.22 -21.62
CA GLU A 15 18.62 -17.66 -20.71
C GLU A 15 18.89 -16.63 -19.59
N GLN A 16 18.67 -15.34 -19.88
CA GLN A 16 18.76 -14.26 -18.90
C GLN A 16 17.74 -14.39 -17.75
N ASP A 17 16.50 -14.82 -18.03
CA ASP A 17 15.49 -15.06 -17.00
C ASP A 17 15.85 -16.25 -16.10
N VAL A 18 16.48 -17.29 -16.67
CA VAL A 18 16.92 -18.47 -15.93
C VAL A 18 18.03 -18.11 -14.93
N ASP A 19 19.00 -17.29 -15.34
CA ASP A 19 20.09 -16.84 -14.46
C ASP A 19 19.57 -15.94 -13.33
N ILE A 20 18.66 -15.01 -13.64
CA ILE A 20 18.02 -14.13 -12.65
C ILE A 20 17.20 -14.94 -11.63
N GLU A 21 16.42 -15.92 -12.10
CA GLU A 21 15.63 -16.81 -11.26
C GLU A 21 16.51 -17.62 -10.30
N ASN A 22 17.59 -18.22 -10.82
CA ASN A 22 18.55 -18.98 -10.02
C ASN A 22 19.18 -18.11 -8.92
N GLN A 23 19.59 -16.89 -9.27
CA GLN A 23 20.15 -15.95 -8.32
C GLN A 23 19.15 -15.56 -7.23
N TYR A 24 17.87 -15.35 -7.59
CA TYR A 24 16.81 -15.05 -6.63
C TYR A 24 16.59 -16.19 -5.62
N TYR A 25 16.52 -17.44 -6.08
CA TYR A 25 16.32 -18.57 -5.17
C TYR A 25 17.53 -18.85 -4.28
N ASN A 26 18.75 -18.66 -4.80
CA ASN A 26 19.97 -18.73 -4.00
C ASN A 26 19.92 -17.71 -2.86
N SER A 27 19.68 -16.44 -3.20
CA SER A 27 19.53 -15.34 -2.23
C SER A 27 18.44 -15.63 -1.20
N LYS A 28 17.32 -16.21 -1.63
CA LYS A 28 16.22 -16.60 -0.75
C LYS A 28 16.61 -17.71 0.23
N GLY A 29 17.44 -18.66 -0.18
CA GLY A 29 17.99 -19.71 0.68
C GLY A 29 18.90 -19.16 1.78
N LEU A 30 19.56 -18.03 1.52
CA LEU A 30 20.47 -17.38 2.46
C LEU A 30 19.74 -16.54 3.53
N VAL A 31 18.47 -16.18 3.34
CA VAL A 31 17.72 -15.25 4.22
C VAL A 31 17.80 -15.60 5.71
N GLU A 32 17.78 -16.89 6.06
CA GLU A 32 17.79 -17.34 7.46
C GLU A 32 19.22 -17.58 7.99
N ALA A 33 20.17 -17.93 7.11
CA ALA A 33 21.55 -18.26 7.51
C ALA A 33 22.51 -17.07 7.45
N ASP A 34 22.36 -16.23 6.42
CA ASP A 34 23.13 -15.01 6.18
C ASP A 34 22.22 -13.92 5.57
N PRO A 35 21.53 -13.14 6.42
CA PRO A 35 20.68 -12.04 5.99
C PRO A 35 21.42 -10.97 5.18
N GLU A 36 22.71 -10.71 5.46
CA GLU A 36 23.46 -9.69 4.74
C GLU A 36 23.90 -10.19 3.35
N GLY A 37 24.31 -11.45 3.25
CA GLY A 37 24.56 -12.12 1.96
C GLY A 37 23.31 -12.20 1.09
N ALA A 38 22.14 -12.46 1.69
CA ALA A 38 20.86 -12.46 0.97
C ALA A 38 20.52 -11.06 0.39
N LEU A 39 20.82 -9.98 1.11
CA LEU A 39 20.62 -8.61 0.60
C LEU A 39 21.48 -8.31 -0.62
N VAL A 40 22.75 -8.73 -0.60
CA VAL A 40 23.66 -8.59 -1.76
C VAL A 40 23.11 -9.37 -2.95
N GLY A 41 22.72 -10.63 -2.73
CA GLY A 41 22.16 -11.46 -3.77
C GLY A 41 20.86 -10.89 -4.38
N PHE A 42 19.97 -10.32 -3.56
CA PHE A 42 18.78 -9.63 -4.09
C PHE A 42 19.12 -8.34 -4.84
N SER A 43 20.17 -7.61 -4.43
CA SER A 43 20.66 -6.45 -5.19
C SER A 43 21.23 -6.85 -6.56
N GLU A 44 21.86 -8.02 -6.64
CA GLU A 44 22.34 -8.59 -7.90
C GLU A 44 21.16 -8.94 -8.82
N VAL A 45 20.09 -9.57 -8.30
CA VAL A 45 18.86 -9.84 -9.07
C VAL A 45 18.30 -8.56 -9.70
N VAL A 46 18.22 -7.47 -8.94
CA VAL A 46 17.75 -6.17 -9.44
C VAL A 46 18.69 -5.59 -10.49
N SER A 47 20.00 -5.81 -10.37
CA SER A 47 21.01 -5.29 -11.31
C SER A 47 21.07 -6.11 -12.61
N MET A 48 20.77 -7.41 -12.55
CA MET A 48 20.71 -8.31 -13.70
C MET A 48 19.45 -8.11 -14.56
N GLU A 49 18.44 -7.43 -14.01
CA GLU A 49 17.18 -7.08 -14.67
C GLU A 49 17.18 -5.57 -15.06
N PRO A 50 17.83 -5.18 -16.18
CA PRO A 50 18.00 -3.77 -16.55
C PRO A 50 16.67 -3.07 -16.86
N GLU A 51 15.71 -3.82 -17.41
CA GLU A 51 14.33 -3.38 -17.53
C GLU A 51 13.54 -3.84 -16.31
N LYS A 52 12.78 -2.95 -15.69
CA LYS A 52 12.00 -3.29 -14.50
C LYS A 52 10.97 -4.37 -14.84
N ALA A 53 11.14 -5.57 -14.29
CA ALA A 53 10.23 -6.69 -14.48
C ALA A 53 9.95 -7.42 -13.15
N GLU A 54 9.49 -8.67 -13.24
CA GLU A 54 8.90 -9.38 -12.10
C GLU A 54 9.95 -9.80 -11.06
N TRP A 55 11.16 -10.16 -11.49
CA TRP A 55 12.19 -10.69 -10.59
C TRP A 55 12.81 -9.61 -9.73
N GLY A 56 13.11 -8.44 -10.29
CA GLY A 56 13.55 -7.27 -9.54
C GLY A 56 12.49 -6.83 -8.53
N PHE A 57 11.21 -6.89 -8.88
CA PHE A 57 10.13 -6.61 -7.94
C PHE A 57 10.04 -7.63 -6.80
N LYS A 58 10.18 -8.93 -7.10
CA LYS A 58 10.22 -10.00 -6.09
C LYS A 58 11.42 -9.84 -5.15
N ALA A 59 12.59 -9.50 -5.69
CA ALA A 59 13.81 -9.25 -4.92
C ALA A 59 13.62 -8.06 -3.98
N LEU A 60 13.19 -6.90 -4.49
CA LEU A 60 12.93 -5.70 -3.68
C LEU A 60 11.92 -5.94 -2.56
N LYS A 61 10.87 -6.73 -2.82
CA LYS A 61 9.91 -7.13 -1.79
C LYS A 61 10.56 -7.91 -0.65
N GLN A 62 11.49 -8.82 -0.94
CA GLN A 62 12.24 -9.56 0.09
C GLN A 62 13.22 -8.64 0.81
N THR A 63 13.94 -7.78 0.08
CA THR A 63 14.86 -6.78 0.62
C THR A 63 14.17 -5.88 1.65
N VAL A 64 12.97 -5.36 1.35
CA VAL A 64 12.16 -4.56 2.29
C VAL A 64 11.84 -5.34 3.57
N LYS A 65 11.41 -6.60 3.45
CA LYS A 65 11.09 -7.44 4.62
C LYS A 65 12.34 -7.75 5.45
N LEU A 66 13.48 -7.96 4.79
CA LEU A 66 14.73 -8.31 5.44
C LEU A 66 15.32 -7.12 6.20
N TYR A 67 15.37 -5.93 5.58
CA TYR A 67 15.76 -4.70 6.27
C TYR A 67 14.85 -4.38 7.46
N TYR A 68 13.55 -4.62 7.33
CA TYR A 68 12.62 -4.48 8.45
C TYR A 68 12.96 -5.41 9.61
N ARG A 69 13.24 -6.70 9.34
CA ARG A 69 13.66 -7.67 10.37
C ARG A 69 15.00 -7.29 11.03
N LEU A 70 15.91 -6.68 10.27
CA LEU A 70 17.21 -6.22 10.75
C LEU A 70 17.15 -4.88 11.49
N GLY A 71 15.99 -4.21 11.54
CA GLY A 71 15.84 -2.88 12.14
C GLY A 71 16.48 -1.73 11.34
N LYS A 72 16.94 -2.00 10.11
CA LYS A 72 17.53 -1.03 9.18
C LYS A 72 16.42 -0.28 8.43
N TYR A 73 15.67 0.55 9.16
CA TYR A 73 14.44 1.17 8.65
C TYR A 73 14.66 2.19 7.53
N LYS A 74 15.80 2.87 7.52
CA LYS A 74 16.13 3.86 6.48
C LYS A 74 16.33 3.17 5.14
N GLU A 75 17.16 2.13 5.13
CA GLU A 75 17.43 1.28 3.99
C GLU A 75 16.16 0.56 3.52
N MET A 76 15.32 0.11 4.45
CA MET A 76 13.99 -0.45 4.15
C MET A 76 13.14 0.54 3.33
N MET A 77 13.07 1.80 3.77
CA MET A 77 12.30 2.84 3.09
C MET A 77 12.85 3.18 1.71
N ASP A 78 14.17 3.16 1.54
CA ASP A 78 14.82 3.39 0.25
C ASP A 78 14.51 2.25 -0.74
N SER A 79 14.64 0.99 -0.33
CA SER A 79 14.21 -0.17 -1.13
C SER A 79 12.70 -0.17 -1.41
N TYR A 80 11.89 0.30 -0.46
CA TYR A 80 10.44 0.42 -0.65
C TYR A 80 10.09 1.47 -1.71
N ARG A 81 10.75 2.63 -1.70
CA ARG A 81 10.59 3.65 -2.76
C ARG A 81 10.96 3.11 -4.12
N GLU A 82 12.07 2.38 -4.21
CA GLU A 82 12.50 1.74 -5.44
C GLU A 82 11.45 0.74 -5.94
N MET A 83 10.93 -0.12 -5.05
CA MET A 83 9.85 -1.06 -5.35
C MET A 83 8.58 -0.37 -5.85
N LEU A 84 8.21 0.78 -5.30
CA LEU A 84 7.05 1.55 -5.75
C LEU A 84 7.21 2.05 -7.20
N THR A 85 8.43 2.20 -7.70
CA THR A 85 8.64 2.61 -9.10
C THR A 85 8.25 1.53 -10.11
N TYR A 86 8.26 0.26 -9.72
CA TYR A 86 7.85 -0.88 -10.55
C TYR A 86 6.32 -0.93 -10.74
N ILE A 87 5.55 -0.35 -9.81
CA ILE A 87 4.09 -0.38 -9.82
C ILE A 87 3.48 0.36 -11.02
N LYS A 88 4.22 1.29 -11.62
CA LYS A 88 3.75 2.06 -12.77
C LYS A 88 3.81 1.31 -14.10
N SER A 89 4.77 0.40 -14.27
CA SER A 89 5.11 -0.15 -15.59
C SER A 89 5.45 -1.63 -15.62
N ALA A 90 5.98 -2.18 -14.53
CA ALA A 90 6.57 -3.53 -14.51
C ALA A 90 5.61 -4.62 -14.06
N VAL A 91 4.59 -4.28 -13.27
CA VAL A 91 3.69 -5.26 -12.65
C VAL A 91 2.23 -4.88 -12.79
N THR A 92 1.36 -5.89 -12.89
CA THR A 92 -0.09 -5.65 -12.98
C THR A 92 -0.62 -4.94 -11.73
N ARG A 93 -1.69 -4.17 -11.92
CA ARG A 93 -2.36 -3.42 -10.83
C ARG A 93 -2.81 -4.34 -9.69
N ASN A 94 -3.33 -5.53 -10.01
CA ASN A 94 -3.77 -6.49 -9.00
C ASN A 94 -2.59 -7.07 -8.20
N TYR A 95 -1.45 -7.32 -8.86
CA TYR A 95 -0.27 -7.86 -8.20
C TYR A 95 0.39 -6.83 -7.27
N SER A 96 0.54 -5.58 -7.75
CA SER A 96 1.02 -4.47 -6.92
C SER A 96 0.11 -4.21 -5.72
N GLU A 97 -1.22 -4.29 -5.90
CA GLU A 97 -2.19 -4.18 -4.80
C GLU A 97 -2.00 -5.26 -3.73
N LYS A 98 -1.84 -6.52 -4.14
CA LYS A 98 -1.54 -7.62 -3.20
C LYS A 98 -0.20 -7.39 -2.51
N CYS A 99 0.82 -6.94 -3.22
CA CYS A 99 2.15 -6.71 -2.64
C CYS A 99 2.13 -5.61 -1.59
N ILE A 100 1.57 -4.43 -1.93
CA ILE A 100 1.44 -3.30 -1.00
C ILE A 100 0.65 -3.70 0.24
N ASN A 101 -0.49 -4.40 0.10
CA ASN A 101 -1.25 -4.88 1.26
C ASN A 101 -0.44 -5.83 2.14
N ASN A 102 0.27 -6.80 1.55
CA ASN A 102 1.10 -7.71 2.33
C ASN A 102 2.21 -7.00 3.11
N ILE A 103 2.85 -5.98 2.52
CA ILE A 103 3.88 -5.21 3.22
C ILE A 103 3.25 -4.29 4.27
N MET A 104 2.12 -3.64 3.97
CA MET A 104 1.37 -2.85 4.95
C MET A 104 0.95 -3.68 6.16
N ASP A 105 0.44 -4.89 5.95
CA ASP A 105 0.00 -5.77 7.04
C ASP A 105 1.21 -6.28 7.85
N PHE A 106 2.35 -6.52 7.19
CA PHE A 106 3.61 -6.89 7.85
C PHE A 106 4.20 -5.74 8.70
N VAL A 107 4.24 -4.53 8.16
CA VAL A 107 4.74 -3.35 8.86
C VAL A 107 3.75 -2.94 9.96
N SER A 108 2.45 -2.86 9.70
CA SER A 108 1.46 -2.44 10.71
C SER A 108 1.29 -3.43 11.88
N GLY A 109 1.45 -4.74 11.64
CA GLY A 109 1.39 -5.75 12.69
C GLY A 109 2.59 -5.72 13.66
N SER A 110 3.73 -5.16 13.23
CA SER A 110 4.98 -5.15 13.99
C SER A 110 5.49 -3.74 14.35
N ALA A 111 5.04 -2.70 13.65
CA ALA A 111 5.48 -1.30 13.77
C ALA A 111 4.50 -0.44 14.56
N SER A 112 3.59 -1.03 15.33
CA SER A 112 2.77 -0.32 16.32
C SER A 112 3.62 0.47 17.34
N GLN A 113 4.94 0.24 17.38
CA GLN A 113 5.90 0.98 18.18
C GLN A 113 6.74 2.04 17.43
N ASN A 114 6.77 2.04 16.08
CA ASN A 114 7.54 3.01 15.29
C ASN A 114 6.61 3.80 14.36
N PHE A 115 5.97 4.80 14.97
CA PHE A 115 4.97 5.63 14.36
C PHE A 115 5.49 6.48 13.19
N ASP A 116 6.68 7.06 13.33
CA ASP A 116 7.25 7.92 12.29
C ASP A 116 7.52 7.11 11.01
N LEU A 117 8.02 5.87 11.17
CA LEU A 117 8.19 4.94 10.06
C LEU A 117 6.86 4.58 9.40
N LEU A 118 5.84 4.25 10.21
CA LEU A 118 4.52 3.89 9.70
C LEU A 118 3.92 5.05 8.89
N GLN A 119 4.02 6.27 9.41
CA GLN A 119 3.58 7.47 8.72
C GLN A 119 4.32 7.66 7.38
N GLU A 120 5.65 7.61 7.40
CA GLU A 120 6.48 7.77 6.20
C GLU A 120 6.14 6.72 5.14
N PHE A 121 5.93 5.47 5.57
CA PHE A 121 5.53 4.35 4.73
C PHE A 121 4.18 4.61 4.04
N TYR A 122 3.15 4.97 4.80
CA TYR A 122 1.82 5.24 4.24
C TYR A 122 1.82 6.47 3.32
N GLN A 123 2.51 7.56 3.69
CA GLN A 123 2.60 8.75 2.85
C GLN A 123 3.32 8.47 1.53
N THR A 124 4.41 7.71 1.57
CA THR A 124 5.16 7.31 0.37
C THR A 124 4.30 6.41 -0.53
N THR A 125 3.57 5.46 0.07
CA THR A 125 2.64 4.57 -0.65
C THR A 125 1.55 5.38 -1.36
N LEU A 126 0.89 6.29 -0.65
CA LEU A 126 -0.22 7.09 -1.17
C LEU A 126 0.22 7.97 -2.34
N LYS A 127 1.39 8.61 -2.24
CA LYS A 127 1.96 9.40 -3.32
C LYS A 127 2.21 8.56 -4.58
N ALA A 128 2.79 7.36 -4.42
CA ALA A 128 3.01 6.47 -5.56
C ALA A 128 1.69 5.99 -6.19
N LEU A 129 0.66 5.73 -5.38
CA LEU A 129 -0.66 5.30 -5.86
C LEU A 129 -1.43 6.41 -6.58
N GLU A 130 -1.29 7.66 -6.11
CA GLU A 130 -1.84 8.83 -6.77
C GLU A 130 -1.18 9.03 -8.15
N GLU A 131 0.15 8.95 -8.22
CA GLU A 131 0.88 9.01 -9.49
C GLU A 131 0.54 7.86 -10.44
N ALA A 132 0.25 6.67 -9.91
CA ALA A 132 -0.21 5.51 -10.67
C ALA A 132 -1.70 5.56 -11.05
N LYS A 133 -2.43 6.62 -10.69
CA LYS A 133 -3.90 6.77 -10.87
C LYS A 133 -4.68 5.57 -10.35
N ASN A 134 -4.20 4.93 -9.28
CA ASN A 134 -4.87 3.79 -8.67
C ASN A 134 -5.90 4.25 -7.62
N GLU A 135 -7.00 4.88 -8.07
CA GLU A 135 -8.02 5.44 -7.16
C GLU A 135 -8.56 4.43 -6.14
N ARG A 136 -8.83 3.20 -6.58
CA ARG A 136 -9.40 2.15 -5.72
C ARG A 136 -8.46 1.78 -4.57
N LEU A 137 -7.18 1.50 -4.86
CA LEU A 137 -6.22 1.16 -3.80
C LEU A 137 -5.90 2.38 -2.95
N TRP A 138 -5.72 3.54 -3.57
CA TRP A 138 -5.48 4.80 -2.87
C TRP A 138 -6.57 5.07 -1.82
N PHE A 139 -7.84 4.89 -2.18
CA PHE A 139 -8.96 5.06 -1.25
C PHE A 139 -8.89 4.08 -0.08
N LYS A 140 -8.69 2.78 -0.35
CA LYS A 140 -8.58 1.76 0.70
C LYS A 140 -7.38 1.99 1.64
N THR A 141 -6.24 2.41 1.09
CA THR A 141 -5.03 2.72 1.86
C THR A 141 -5.27 3.93 2.77
N ASN A 142 -5.94 4.98 2.26
CA ASN A 142 -6.35 6.12 3.08
C ASN A 142 -7.31 5.74 4.21
N LEU A 143 -8.27 4.84 3.97
CA LEU A 143 -9.15 4.35 5.04
C LEU A 143 -8.38 3.58 6.12
N LYS A 144 -7.43 2.71 5.75
CA LYS A 144 -6.55 2.02 6.70
C LYS A 144 -5.74 3.04 7.52
N LEU A 145 -5.19 4.05 6.85
CA LEU A 145 -4.42 5.12 7.49
C LEU A 145 -5.29 5.94 8.47
N CYS A 146 -6.53 6.27 8.11
CA CYS A 146 -7.49 6.93 9.02
C CYS A 146 -7.77 6.13 10.29
N LYS A 147 -7.90 4.79 10.18
CA LYS A 147 -8.10 3.92 11.35
C LYS A 147 -6.88 3.95 12.27
N ILE A 148 -5.67 3.89 11.71
CA ILE A 148 -4.44 4.03 12.50
C ILE A 148 -4.40 5.40 13.20
N TRP A 149 -4.70 6.48 12.48
CA TRP A 149 -4.75 7.83 13.08
C TRP A 149 -5.78 7.94 14.21
N PHE A 150 -6.92 7.27 14.05
CA PHE A 150 -7.97 7.22 15.06
C PHE A 150 -7.51 6.48 16.31
N ASP A 151 -6.92 5.29 16.17
CA ASP A 151 -6.40 4.48 17.28
C ASP A 151 -5.27 5.20 18.05
N MET A 152 -4.55 6.09 17.37
CA MET A 152 -3.48 6.90 17.95
C MET A 152 -3.95 8.25 18.52
N GLY A 153 -5.22 8.63 18.35
CA GLY A 153 -5.77 9.90 18.84
C GLY A 153 -5.32 11.14 18.04
N GLU A 154 -4.73 10.95 16.87
CA GLU A 154 -4.15 12.01 16.02
C GLU A 154 -5.20 12.57 15.04
N TYR A 155 -6.28 13.09 15.61
CA TYR A 155 -7.47 13.54 14.86
C TYR A 155 -7.19 14.70 13.88
N GLY A 156 -6.16 15.51 14.14
CA GLY A 156 -5.77 16.61 13.26
C GLY A 156 -5.25 16.12 11.89
N ARG A 157 -4.51 15.00 11.88
CA ARG A 157 -3.98 14.38 10.65
C ARG A 157 -5.08 13.58 9.95
N MET A 158 -5.87 12.84 10.73
CA MET A 158 -7.05 12.12 10.24
C MET A 158 -8.01 13.06 9.47
N SER A 159 -8.29 14.25 10.01
CA SER A 159 -9.18 15.23 9.35
C SER A 159 -8.67 15.73 8.00
N LYS A 160 -7.35 15.75 7.77
CA LYS A 160 -6.81 16.11 6.45
C LYS A 160 -7.09 15.03 5.41
N ILE A 161 -6.84 13.76 5.78
CA ILE A 161 -7.08 12.62 4.90
C ILE A 161 -8.57 12.46 4.61
N LEU A 162 -9.44 12.63 5.61
CA LEU A 162 -10.89 12.57 5.41
C LEU A 162 -11.40 13.60 4.42
N LYS A 163 -10.83 14.81 4.40
CA LYS A 163 -11.16 15.84 3.39
C LYS A 163 -10.74 15.42 1.98
N GLU A 164 -9.57 14.79 1.83
CA GLU A 164 -9.10 14.27 0.54
C GLU A 164 -9.98 13.11 0.06
N LEU A 165 -10.34 12.19 0.95
CA LEU A 165 -11.28 11.11 0.68
C LEU A 165 -12.65 11.65 0.26
N HIS A 166 -13.19 12.63 1.00
CA HIS A 166 -14.47 13.24 0.71
C HIS A 166 -14.45 13.94 -0.66
N LYS A 167 -13.40 14.72 -0.95
CA LYS A 167 -13.18 15.34 -2.26
C LYS A 167 -13.07 14.31 -3.39
N SER A 168 -12.46 13.14 -3.13
CA SER A 168 -12.37 12.05 -4.12
C SER A 168 -13.73 11.42 -4.47
N CYS A 169 -14.72 11.59 -3.59
CA CYS A 169 -16.11 11.19 -3.79
C CYS A 169 -17.00 12.31 -4.35
N GLN A 170 -16.45 13.52 -4.55
CA GLN A 170 -17.15 14.64 -5.16
C GLN A 170 -16.81 14.78 -6.65
N ARG A 171 -17.75 15.33 -7.40
CA ARG A 171 -17.58 15.73 -8.79
C ARG A 171 -16.88 17.08 -8.90
N GLU A 172 -16.46 17.45 -10.10
CA GLU A 172 -15.81 18.75 -10.37
C GLU A 172 -16.70 19.96 -10.02
N ASP A 173 -18.02 19.78 -9.99
CA ASP A 173 -19.00 20.79 -9.58
C ASP A 173 -19.19 20.88 -8.05
N GLY A 174 -18.48 20.06 -7.27
CA GLY A 174 -18.59 20.00 -5.81
C GLY A 174 -19.78 19.20 -5.29
N THR A 175 -20.57 18.58 -6.17
CA THR A 175 -21.66 17.68 -5.77
C THR A 175 -21.13 16.27 -5.49
N ASP A 176 -21.76 15.57 -4.55
CA ASP A 176 -21.41 14.21 -4.19
C ASP A 176 -21.71 13.24 -5.36
N ASP A 177 -20.76 12.38 -5.72
CA ASP A 177 -20.93 11.43 -6.81
C ASP A 177 -21.74 10.21 -6.36
N GLN A 178 -22.99 10.10 -6.85
CA GLN A 178 -23.87 8.96 -6.59
C GLN A 178 -23.24 7.60 -6.94
N LYS A 179 -22.31 7.53 -7.90
CA LYS A 179 -21.60 6.28 -8.23
C LYS A 179 -20.62 5.84 -7.14
N LYS A 180 -20.16 6.77 -6.29
CA LYS A 180 -19.26 6.54 -5.15
C LYS A 180 -20.00 6.57 -3.81
N GLY A 181 -21.33 6.42 -3.81
CA GLY A 181 -22.15 6.48 -2.60
C GLY A 181 -21.71 5.54 -1.48
N SER A 182 -21.31 4.30 -1.79
CA SER A 182 -20.80 3.35 -0.79
C SER A 182 -19.49 3.81 -0.13
N GLN A 183 -18.57 4.34 -0.94
CA GLN A 183 -17.31 4.91 -0.47
C GLN A 183 -17.55 6.15 0.41
N LEU A 184 -18.50 6.99 0.00
CA LEU A 184 -18.88 8.18 0.73
C LEU A 184 -19.51 7.86 2.10
N LEU A 185 -20.36 6.82 2.18
CA LEU A 185 -20.90 6.31 3.44
C LEU A 185 -19.79 5.83 4.38
N GLU A 186 -18.77 5.13 3.87
CA GLU A 186 -17.62 4.72 4.68
C GLU A 186 -16.83 5.92 5.24
N VAL A 187 -16.66 6.97 4.44
CA VAL A 187 -16.01 8.23 4.90
C VAL A 187 -16.84 8.86 6.01
N TYR A 188 -18.14 9.06 5.79
CA TYR A 188 -19.02 9.64 6.81
C TYR A 188 -19.05 8.81 8.10
N ALA A 189 -19.05 7.48 8.02
CA ALA A 189 -19.00 6.62 9.20
C ALA A 189 -17.73 6.87 10.04
N ILE A 190 -16.57 6.99 9.39
CA ILE A 190 -15.30 7.29 10.07
C ILE A 190 -15.30 8.72 10.64
N GLU A 191 -15.86 9.70 9.92
CA GLU A 191 -16.00 11.07 10.44
C GLU A 191 -16.88 11.13 11.68
N ILE A 192 -18.01 10.41 11.69
CA ILE A 192 -18.92 10.33 12.83
C ILE A 192 -18.20 9.71 14.03
N GLN A 193 -17.44 8.62 13.84
CA GLN A 193 -16.63 8.02 14.90
C GLN A 193 -15.62 9.03 15.48
N MET A 194 -14.88 9.72 14.61
CA MET A 194 -13.93 10.76 15.01
C MET A 194 -14.61 11.92 15.78
N TYR A 195 -15.77 12.39 15.32
CA TYR A 195 -16.49 13.48 15.99
C TYR A 195 -17.15 13.06 17.30
N THR A 196 -17.48 11.77 17.45
CA THR A 196 -18.00 11.20 18.69
C THR A 196 -16.91 11.24 19.76
N GLU A 197 -15.71 10.76 19.44
CA GLU A 197 -14.56 10.77 20.37
C GLU A 197 -14.08 12.18 20.70
N THR A 198 -14.02 13.08 19.72
CA THR A 198 -13.62 14.48 19.95
C THR A 198 -14.72 15.36 20.56
N LYS A 199 -15.89 14.78 20.88
CA LYS A 199 -17.08 15.47 21.43
C LYS A 199 -17.54 16.68 20.62
N ASN A 200 -17.31 16.66 19.31
CA ASN A 200 -17.70 17.75 18.41
C ASN A 200 -19.16 17.61 17.96
N ASN A 201 -20.08 17.90 18.87
CA ASN A 201 -21.52 17.73 18.68
C ASN A 201 -22.13 18.47 17.49
N LYS A 202 -21.53 19.59 17.04
CA LYS A 202 -22.04 20.36 15.89
C LYS A 202 -21.80 19.62 14.58
N LYS A 203 -20.56 19.14 14.37
CA LYS A 203 -20.20 18.41 13.14
C LYS A 203 -20.78 17.01 13.10
N LEU A 204 -20.91 16.38 14.27
CA LEU A 204 -21.55 15.06 14.41
C LEU A 204 -23.00 15.08 13.90
N LYS A 205 -23.80 16.08 14.27
CA LYS A 205 -25.19 16.20 13.80
C LYS A 205 -25.30 16.39 12.29
N VAL A 206 -24.42 17.20 11.71
CA VAL A 206 -24.41 17.46 10.26
C VAL A 206 -24.05 16.19 9.49
N ASN A 207 -22.98 15.50 9.88
CA ASN A 207 -22.54 14.29 9.19
C ASN A 207 -23.47 13.10 9.40
N ALA A 208 -24.05 12.94 10.60
CA ALA A 208 -25.06 11.91 10.84
C ALA A 208 -26.30 12.12 9.98
N PHE A 209 -26.77 13.36 9.86
CA PHE A 209 -27.90 13.71 8.99
C PHE A 209 -27.58 13.45 7.51
N GLN A 210 -26.39 13.83 7.05
CA GLN A 210 -25.95 13.56 5.67
C GLN A 210 -25.86 12.05 5.39
N ASN A 211 -25.34 11.27 6.35
CA ASN A 211 -25.25 9.81 6.26
C ASN A 211 -26.63 9.14 6.20
N GLU A 212 -27.61 9.61 7.00
CA GLU A 212 -28.99 9.12 6.95
C GLU A 212 -29.67 9.37 5.60
N ILE A 213 -29.45 10.54 4.99
CA ILE A 213 -29.98 10.85 3.64
C ILE A 213 -29.43 9.87 2.60
N TRP A 214 -28.12 9.58 2.66
CA TRP A 214 -27.49 8.65 1.73
C TRP A 214 -27.89 7.18 1.95
N ILE A 215 -28.22 6.78 3.19
CA ILE A 215 -28.77 5.45 3.47
C ILE A 215 -30.19 5.28 2.91
N GLN A 216 -30.97 6.36 2.84
CA GLN A 216 -32.36 6.35 2.39
C GLN A 216 -32.54 6.60 0.88
N SER A 217 -31.47 6.94 0.16
CA SER A 217 -31.48 7.25 -1.29
C SER A 217 -31.02 6.06 -2.12
#